data_AF-A0A7K3IT56-F1
#
_entry.id   AF-A0A7K3IT56-F1
#
_cell.length_a   1.000
_cell.length_b   1.000
_cell.length_c   1.000
_cell.angle_alpha   90.00
_cell.angle_beta   90.00
_cell.angle_gamma   90.00
#
_symmetry.space_group_name_H-M   'P 1'
#
loop_
_entity.id
_entity.type
_entity.pdbx_description
1 polymer ?
#
loop_
_entity_poly.entity_id
_entity_poly.type
_entity_poly.pdbx_seq_one_letter_code
_entity_poly.pdbx_strand_id
1 'polypeptide(L)'
;MKTIKNLNFNKKIVILFSLATLLFSPALMAAEMADDITGTWKAEFDTPVGIQNYTYVIKQEGTKLTGKITGIIEGRKIETDMLEGKFEGGVISFVEMMDIMDGKIRATYKGKLTNGVINFTREVGEFGTDTIVAKRAEKEK
;
A
#
# COMPACT_ATOMS: atom_id res chain seq x y z
N MET A 1 -34.95 41.18 -38.23
CA MET A 1 -34.50 39.83 -37.85
C MET A 1 -34.72 39.66 -36.36
N LYS A 2 -35.53 38.65 -35.99
CA LYS A 2 -35.82 38.09 -34.64
C LYS A 2 -36.52 38.97 -33.57
N THR A 3 -37.86 38.85 -33.61
CA THR A 3 -38.78 38.39 -32.53
C THR A 3 -38.97 39.20 -31.24
N ILE A 4 -40.22 39.66 -31.07
CA ILE A 4 -40.89 40.18 -29.87
C ILE A 4 -41.47 39.01 -29.04
N LYS A 5 -41.48 39.11 -27.70
CA LYS A 5 -42.62 38.86 -26.76
C LYS A 5 -42.07 38.78 -25.31
N ASN A 6 -42.40 39.76 -24.45
CA ASN A 6 -43.56 39.79 -23.52
C ASN A 6 -43.48 38.67 -22.45
N LEU A 7 -43.74 38.84 -21.15
CA LEU A 7 -44.43 39.86 -20.34
C LEU A 7 -44.19 39.50 -18.85
N ASN A 8 -44.19 40.49 -17.95
CA ASN A 8 -44.05 40.34 -16.50
C ASN A 8 -45.23 39.61 -15.82
N PHE A 9 -45.01 38.96 -14.68
CA PHE A 9 -46.02 38.83 -13.61
C PHE A 9 -45.40 38.84 -12.19
N ASN A 10 -45.74 39.90 -11.44
CA ASN A 10 -45.53 40.09 -10.01
C ASN A 10 -46.35 39.08 -9.17
N LYS A 11 -45.87 38.72 -7.98
CA LYS A 11 -46.62 38.82 -6.70
C LYS A 11 -45.74 38.44 -5.49
N LYS A 12 -45.51 39.45 -4.65
CA LYS A 12 -45.20 39.45 -3.22
C LYS A 12 -45.26 38.09 -2.51
N ILE A 13 -44.19 37.68 -1.83
CA ILE A 13 -44.23 36.98 -0.54
C ILE A 13 -42.96 37.40 0.24
N VAL A 14 -43.18 38.27 1.23
CA VAL A 14 -42.26 38.51 2.34
C VAL A 14 -42.68 37.50 3.41
N ILE A 15 -41.79 36.58 3.79
CA ILE A 15 -41.94 35.78 5.02
C ILE A 15 -40.67 35.96 5.85
N LEU A 16 -40.88 36.43 7.08
CA LEU A 16 -39.91 36.73 8.13
C LEU A 16 -39.36 35.46 8.82
N PHE A 17 -38.14 35.61 9.37
CA PHE A 17 -37.52 34.93 10.53
C PHE A 17 -37.68 33.41 10.70
N SER A 18 -36.55 32.67 10.66
CA SER A 18 -36.33 31.52 11.54
C SER A 18 -34.85 31.16 11.72
N LEU A 19 -34.48 31.02 12.99
CA LEU A 19 -33.24 30.50 13.57
C LEU A 19 -32.99 29.05 13.09
N ALA A 20 -31.80 28.75 12.55
CA ALA A 20 -31.43 27.37 12.17
C ALA A 20 -29.94 27.09 12.42
N THR A 21 -29.70 26.57 13.63
CA THR A 21 -28.76 25.50 14.00
C THR A 21 -27.51 25.28 13.14
N LEU A 22 -26.36 25.53 13.78
CA LEU A 22 -25.04 25.02 13.42
C LEU A 22 -25.08 23.49 13.33
N LEU A 23 -25.01 22.93 12.12
CA LEU A 23 -24.80 21.50 11.91
C LEU A 23 -23.34 21.17 12.23
N PHE A 24 -23.04 20.92 13.51
CA PHE A 24 -21.83 20.20 13.89
C PHE A 24 -22.05 18.74 13.48
N SER A 25 -21.69 18.42 12.23
CA SER A 25 -21.67 17.04 11.77
C SER A 25 -20.51 16.35 12.51
N PRO A 26 -20.75 15.36 13.39
CA PRO A 26 -19.66 14.51 13.82
C PRO A 26 -19.23 13.77 12.56
N ALA A 27 -18.08 14.16 12.00
CA ALA A 27 -17.37 13.31 11.06
C ALA A 27 -17.13 12.01 11.83
N LEU A 28 -17.91 10.98 11.50
CA LEU A 28 -17.66 9.63 11.95
C LEU A 28 -16.28 9.28 11.39
N MET A 29 -15.24 9.51 12.19
CA MET A 29 -13.92 8.99 11.92
C MET A 29 -14.08 7.47 11.99
N ALA A 30 -14.38 6.86 10.85
CA ALA A 30 -14.22 5.44 10.69
C ALA A 30 -12.76 5.17 11.04
N ALA A 31 -12.53 4.59 12.22
CA ALA A 31 -11.28 3.93 12.49
C ALA A 31 -11.22 2.80 11.45
N GLU A 32 -10.57 3.05 10.31
CA GLU A 32 -10.09 1.97 9.47
C GLU A 32 -9.30 1.08 10.43
N MET A 33 -9.80 -0.14 10.68
CA MET A 33 -8.98 -1.14 11.33
C MET A 33 -7.76 -1.28 10.42
N ALA A 34 -6.63 -0.73 10.85
CA ALA A 34 -5.39 -0.90 10.12
C ALA A 34 -5.16 -2.41 10.03
N ASP A 35 -5.16 -2.95 8.81
CA ASP A 35 -4.87 -4.36 8.60
C ASP A 35 -3.49 -4.67 9.19
N ASP A 36 -3.41 -5.52 10.22
CA ASP A 36 -2.11 -5.88 10.79
C ASP A 36 -1.32 -6.73 9.78
N ILE A 37 -0.22 -6.18 9.28
CA ILE A 37 0.64 -6.86 8.31
C ILE A 37 1.70 -7.74 8.97
N THR A 38 1.80 -7.72 10.31
CA THR A 38 2.73 -8.55 11.08
C THR A 38 2.56 -10.02 10.76
N GLY A 39 3.67 -10.71 10.50
CA GLY A 39 3.69 -12.13 10.22
C GLY A 39 4.74 -12.52 9.19
N THR A 40 4.70 -13.80 8.84
CA THR A 40 5.56 -14.37 7.81
C THR A 40 4.83 -14.41 6.48
N TRP A 41 5.47 -13.88 5.44
CA TRP A 41 4.96 -13.84 4.07
C TRP A 41 5.94 -14.57 3.17
N LYS A 42 5.43 -15.39 2.24
CA LYS A 42 6.24 -16.15 1.29
C LYS A 42 5.87 -15.79 -0.14
N ALA A 43 6.86 -15.72 -1.01
CA ALA A 43 6.69 -15.50 -2.43
C ALA A 43 7.62 -16.41 -3.23
N GLU A 44 7.17 -16.83 -4.39
CA GLU A 44 7.97 -17.48 -5.42
C GLU A 44 7.76 -16.70 -6.71
N PHE A 45 8.84 -16.32 -7.40
CA PHE A 45 8.77 -15.56 -8.64
C PHE A 45 9.99 -15.81 -9.51
N ASP A 46 9.79 -15.75 -10.82
CA ASP A 46 10.84 -15.95 -11.82
C ASP A 46 11.49 -14.61 -12.20
N THR A 47 12.78 -14.65 -12.45
CA THR A 47 13.60 -13.48 -12.81
C THR A 47 14.62 -13.90 -13.85
N PRO A 48 15.29 -12.97 -14.55
CA PRO A 48 16.37 -13.32 -15.48
C PRO A 48 17.52 -14.12 -14.84
N VAL A 49 17.67 -14.06 -13.51
CA VAL A 49 18.68 -14.84 -12.76
C VAL A 49 18.14 -16.17 -12.21
N GLY A 50 16.90 -16.53 -12.55
CA GLY A 50 16.21 -17.76 -12.15
C GLY A 50 15.11 -17.56 -11.11
N ILE A 51 14.51 -18.68 -10.71
CA ILE A 51 13.43 -18.73 -9.71
C ILE A 51 13.97 -18.31 -8.34
N GLN A 52 13.27 -17.38 -7.71
CA GLN A 52 13.58 -16.88 -6.38
C GLN A 52 12.46 -17.24 -5.40
N ASN A 53 12.85 -17.76 -4.24
CA ASN A 53 11.94 -18.05 -3.13
C ASN A 53 12.23 -17.07 -1.99
N TYR A 54 11.28 -16.19 -1.69
CA TYR A 54 11.43 -15.17 -0.65
C TYR A 54 10.52 -15.45 0.54
N THR A 55 11.06 -15.23 1.74
CA THR A 55 10.32 -15.20 2.99
C THR A 55 10.56 -13.86 3.69
N TYR A 56 9.49 -13.14 3.98
CA TYR A 56 9.50 -11.87 4.69
C TYR A 56 8.91 -12.08 6.08
N VAL A 57 9.69 -11.89 7.14
CA VAL A 57 9.20 -11.88 8.52
C VAL A 57 9.01 -10.42 8.93
N ILE A 58 7.77 -9.96 8.91
CA ILE A 58 7.41 -8.55 9.10
C ILE A 58 6.88 -8.35 10.51
N LYS A 59 7.34 -7.28 11.17
CA LYS A 59 6.80 -6.78 12.43
C LYS A 59 6.35 -5.33 12.24
N GLN A 60 5.09 -5.06 12.57
CA GLN A 60 4.52 -3.71 12.52
C GLN A 60 4.52 -3.05 13.91
N GLU A 61 4.97 -1.80 13.96
CA GLU A 61 4.89 -0.92 15.13
C GLU A 61 4.31 0.43 14.70
N GLY A 62 3.00 0.59 14.86
CA GLY A 62 2.28 1.73 14.29
C GLY A 62 2.35 1.69 12.75
N THR A 63 2.92 2.74 12.14
CA THR A 63 3.16 2.80 10.70
C THR A 63 4.53 2.30 10.27
N LYS A 64 5.43 2.00 11.21
CA LYS A 64 6.79 1.53 10.90
C LYS A 64 6.78 0.01 10.76
N LEU A 65 7.52 -0.50 9.77
CA LEU A 65 7.79 -1.92 9.62
C LEU A 65 9.27 -2.18 9.85
N THR A 66 9.53 -3.28 10.54
CA THR A 66 10.86 -3.90 10.65
C THR A 66 10.72 -5.37 10.29
N GLY A 67 11.83 -6.03 10.01
CA GLY A 67 11.75 -7.43 9.64
C GLY A 67 13.02 -7.99 9.05
N LYS A 68 12.97 -9.29 8.80
CA LYS A 68 14.02 -10.03 8.09
C LYS A 68 13.50 -10.54 6.77
N ILE A 69 14.34 -10.46 5.75
CA ILE A 69 14.08 -10.95 4.41
C ILE A 69 15.05 -12.10 4.17
N THR A 70 14.53 -13.25 3.74
CA THR A 70 15.31 -14.42 3.39
C THR A 70 14.99 -14.78 1.95
N GLY A 71 15.99 -14.75 1.07
CA GLY A 71 15.88 -15.23 -0.30
C GLY A 71 16.60 -16.56 -0.49
N ILE A 72 16.04 -17.46 -1.29
CA ILE A 72 16.74 -18.63 -1.83
C ILE A 72 16.77 -18.48 -3.35
N ILE A 73 17.99 -18.34 -3.89
CA ILE A 73 18.26 -18.11 -5.32
C ILE A 73 19.25 -19.18 -5.76
N GLU A 74 18.85 -20.03 -6.70
CA GLU A 74 19.67 -21.18 -7.17
C GLU A 74 20.23 -22.04 -6.00
N GLY A 75 19.40 -22.25 -4.95
CA GLY A 75 19.79 -23.02 -3.77
C GLY A 75 20.69 -22.29 -2.75
N ARG A 76 21.11 -21.05 -3.04
CA ARG A 76 21.88 -20.21 -2.11
C ARG A 76 20.94 -19.36 -1.26
N LYS A 77 21.14 -19.36 0.04
CA LYS A 77 20.38 -18.54 1.00
C LYS A 77 21.04 -17.15 1.13
N ILE A 78 20.24 -16.10 1.02
CA ILE A 78 20.58 -14.72 1.36
C ILE A 78 19.69 -14.24 2.50
N GLU A 79 20.23 -13.41 3.38
CA GLU A 79 19.49 -12.80 4.49
C GLU A 79 19.83 -11.33 4.61
N THR A 80 18.79 -10.50 4.69
CA THR A 80 18.91 -9.04 4.79
C THR A 80 17.87 -8.50 5.77
N ASP A 81 18.15 -7.34 6.35
CA ASP A 81 17.17 -6.62 7.16
C ASP A 81 16.27 -5.77 6.26
N MET A 82 14.99 -5.69 6.62
CA MET A 82 14.05 -4.78 6.00
C MET A 82 14.36 -3.34 6.47
N LEU A 83 14.72 -2.47 5.54
CA LEU A 83 15.00 -1.07 5.80
C LEU A 83 13.83 -0.18 5.38
N GLU A 84 13.70 0.98 6.03
CA GLU A 84 12.70 2.02 5.68
C GLU A 84 11.26 1.49 5.54
N GLY A 85 10.95 0.47 6.33
CA GLY A 85 9.66 -0.20 6.28
C GLY A 85 8.52 0.70 6.76
N LYS A 86 7.45 0.77 5.96
CA LYS A 86 6.25 1.55 6.27
C LYS A 86 4.98 0.80 5.87
N PHE A 87 3.94 0.90 6.69
CA PHE A 87 2.59 0.45 6.38
C PHE A 87 1.56 1.51 6.76
N GLU A 88 0.76 1.95 5.79
CA GLU A 88 -0.28 2.96 6.00
C GLU A 88 -1.35 2.82 4.92
N GLY A 89 -2.64 2.86 5.30
CA GLY A 89 -3.76 2.79 4.36
C GLY A 89 -3.76 1.52 3.48
N GLY A 90 -3.30 0.39 4.02
CA GLY A 90 -3.20 -0.88 3.28
C GLY A 90 -2.02 -0.98 2.31
N VAL A 91 -1.18 0.06 2.23
CA VAL A 91 0.01 0.11 1.38
C VAL A 91 1.24 -0.17 2.22
N ILE A 92 2.05 -1.13 1.76
CA ILE A 92 3.36 -1.47 2.32
C ILE A 92 4.46 -0.92 1.40
N SER A 93 5.52 -0.38 1.99
CA SER A 93 6.77 -0.10 1.29
C SER A 93 7.97 -0.41 2.16
N PHE A 94 9.07 -0.86 1.56
CA PHE A 94 10.34 -1.05 2.25
C PHE A 94 11.50 -1.13 1.26
N VAL A 95 12.71 -1.24 1.79
CA VAL A 95 13.96 -1.36 1.04
C VAL A 95 14.70 -2.60 1.48
N GLU A 96 15.30 -3.27 0.51
CA GLU A 96 16.30 -4.31 0.69
C GLU A 96 17.63 -3.83 0.09
N MET A 97 18.73 -4.01 0.81
CA MET A 97 20.08 -3.78 0.26
C MET A 97 20.67 -5.12 -0.14
N MET A 98 20.77 -5.38 -1.44
CA MET A 98 21.28 -6.63 -1.99
C MET A 98 22.78 -6.50 -2.26
N ASP A 99 23.55 -7.52 -1.84
CA ASP A 99 24.95 -7.63 -2.17
C ASP A 99 25.12 -8.26 -3.57
N ILE A 100 25.76 -7.52 -4.46
CA ILE A 100 26.15 -7.94 -5.80
C ILE A 100 27.67 -7.85 -5.95
N MET A 101 28.23 -8.38 -7.04
CA MET A 101 29.68 -8.40 -7.26
C MET A 101 30.32 -7.00 -7.18
N ASP A 102 29.61 -5.95 -7.61
CA ASP A 102 30.11 -4.56 -7.67
C ASP A 102 29.70 -3.72 -6.43
N GLY A 103 29.27 -4.37 -5.34
CA GLY A 103 28.88 -3.71 -4.09
C GLY A 103 27.43 -3.94 -3.71
N LYS A 104 26.79 -2.93 -3.11
CA LYS A 104 25.40 -3.01 -2.65
C LYS A 104 24.47 -2.27 -3.59
N ILE A 105 23.40 -2.93 -4.02
CA ILE A 105 22.31 -2.29 -4.75
C ILE A 105 21.06 -2.19 -3.88
N ARG A 106 20.35 -1.07 -4.04
CA ARG A 106 19.08 -0.81 -3.37
C ARG A 106 17.94 -1.37 -4.19
N ALA A 107 17.18 -2.30 -3.63
CA ALA A 107 15.89 -2.73 -4.14
C ALA A 107 14.76 -2.06 -3.34
N THR A 108 13.85 -1.39 -4.03
CA THR A 108 12.67 -0.78 -3.40
C THR A 108 11.44 -1.65 -3.65
N TYR A 109 10.63 -1.82 -2.62
CA TYR A 109 9.40 -2.59 -2.69
C TYR A 109 8.23 -1.66 -2.36
N LYS A 110 7.17 -1.75 -3.16
CA LYS A 110 5.87 -1.14 -2.86
C LYS A 110 4.78 -2.15 -3.18
N GLY A 111 3.79 -2.27 -2.30
CA GLY A 111 2.68 -3.18 -2.54
C GLY A 111 1.43 -2.80 -1.78
N LYS A 112 0.33 -3.44 -2.14
CA LYS A 112 -0.96 -3.30 -1.45
C LYS A 112 -1.38 -4.64 -0.86
N LEU A 113 -1.74 -4.63 0.42
CA LEU A 113 -2.38 -5.77 1.06
C LEU A 113 -3.85 -5.81 0.62
N THR A 114 -4.28 -6.93 0.06
CA THR A 114 -5.67 -7.15 -0.34
C THR A 114 -6.00 -8.62 -0.16
N ASN A 115 -7.03 -8.91 0.65
CA ASN A 115 -7.52 -10.27 0.91
C ASN A 115 -6.41 -11.26 1.33
N GLY A 116 -5.46 -10.83 2.18
CA GLY A 116 -4.38 -11.68 2.66
C GLY A 116 -3.27 -11.97 1.64
N VAL A 117 -3.22 -11.22 0.54
CA VAL A 117 -2.17 -11.26 -0.48
C VAL A 117 -1.54 -9.87 -0.60
N ILE A 118 -0.21 -9.82 -0.73
CA ILE A 118 0.50 -8.60 -1.05
C ILE A 118 1.04 -8.71 -2.47
N ASN A 119 0.63 -7.79 -3.33
CA ASN A 119 1.20 -7.66 -4.67
C ASN A 119 2.26 -6.56 -4.61
N PHE A 120 3.53 -6.96 -4.64
CA PHE A 120 4.65 -6.04 -4.67
C PHE A 120 5.05 -5.73 -6.10
N THR A 121 5.42 -4.48 -6.32
CA THR A 121 6.34 -4.04 -7.36
C THR A 121 7.70 -3.87 -6.70
N ARG A 122 8.69 -4.62 -7.17
CA ARG A 122 10.10 -4.52 -6.77
C ARG A 122 10.88 -3.83 -7.86
N GLU A 123 11.58 -2.75 -7.53
CA GLU A 123 12.49 -2.05 -8.45
C GLU A 123 13.94 -2.23 -7.97
N VAL A 124 14.80 -2.74 -8.84
CA VAL A 124 16.20 -3.06 -8.54
C VAL A 124 17.12 -2.11 -9.30
N GLY A 125 17.24 -0.87 -8.83
CA GLY A 125 18.03 0.17 -9.52
C GLY A 125 17.82 0.16 -11.04
N GLU A 126 18.92 0.08 -11.80
CA GLU A 126 18.87 0.03 -13.27
C GLU A 126 18.60 -1.37 -13.86
N PHE A 127 18.48 -2.41 -13.02
CA PHE A 127 18.29 -3.80 -13.45
C PHE A 127 16.82 -4.13 -13.78
N GLY A 128 15.89 -3.27 -13.40
CA GLY A 128 14.50 -3.34 -13.83
C GLY A 128 13.50 -3.54 -12.69
N THR A 129 12.32 -4.03 -13.06
CA THR A 129 11.16 -4.13 -12.18
C THR A 129 10.53 -5.53 -12.23
N ASP A 130 10.23 -6.09 -11.07
CA ASP A 130 9.54 -7.36 -10.91
C ASP A 130 8.18 -7.18 -10.23
N THR A 131 7.23 -8.04 -10.57
CA THR A 131 5.98 -8.18 -9.82
C THR A 131 6.04 -9.44 -8.97
N ILE A 132 5.80 -9.30 -7.67
CA ILE A 132 5.93 -10.38 -6.71
C ILE A 132 4.60 -10.54 -5.97
N VAL A 133 4.07 -11.77 -5.94
CA VAL A 133 2.85 -12.10 -5.20
C VAL A 133 3.25 -12.81 -3.91
N ALA A 134 3.18 -12.10 -2.79
CA ALA A 134 3.45 -12.66 -1.47
C ALA A 134 2.17 -13.07 -0.76
N LYS A 135 2.16 -14.29 -0.24
CA LYS A 135 1.05 -14.86 0.55
C LYS A 135 1.49 -15.07 1.98
N ARG A 136 0.57 -14.88 2.92
CA ARG A 136 0.85 -15.16 4.33
C ARG A 136 1.16 -16.66 4.47
N ALA A 137 2.23 -16.99 5.21
CA ALA A 137 2.58 -18.37 5.49
C ALA A 137 1.44 -19.03 6.27
N GLU A 138 1.06 -20.24 5.87
CA GLU A 138 0.12 -21.05 6.64
C GLU A 138 0.73 -21.34 8.02
N LYS A 139 -0.09 -21.30 9.08
CA LYS A 139 0.33 -21.82 10.37
C LYS A 139 0.55 -23.32 10.18
N GLU A 140 1.80 -23.78 10.27
CA GLU A 140 2.06 -25.20 10.46
C GLU A 140 1.27 -25.66 11.70
N LYS A 141 0.43 -26.68 11.49
CA LYS A 141 -0.42 -27.26 12.54
C LYS A 141 0.38 -28.13 13.48
#